data_AF-A0ABD3C1K5-F1
#
_entry.id   AF-A0ABD3C1K5-F1
#
_cell.length_a   1.000
_cell.length_b   1.000
_cell.length_c   1.000
_cell.angle_alpha   90.00
_cell.angle_beta   90.00
_cell.angle_gamma   90.00
#
_symmetry.space_group_name_H-M   'P 1'
#
loop_
_entity.id
_entity.type
_entity.pdbx_description
1 polymer ?
#
loop_
_entity_poly.entity_id
_entity_poly.type
_entity_poly.pdbx_seq_one_letter_code
_entity_poly.pdbx_strand_id
1 'polypeptide(L)'
;MSSEAEWETREASPTNLLVKIYSFSLIDNNRIDRLETKEFKAGNYMWKLVICPNGHGADQGYISVYLAITNTSALPSNWEVNATFSFCVLNHSTNNYRYSLGIARRFHALNPEWGFKKFIHKRVITDPSNGYVLRDKCIFGAEVFVNEDKAVIECMSLKRFDKNPYKHEIKISNFSTLKEKWCSGVFTVGGYKWRIEVYPNGCEEETGRSLSIFLRHVGSNNLTFTRRVIASIFQGHGVSNNRATSERVMPYYAISIKDKLHDLKHHQHFVVLDVGFKVPKIWDGDHLLSFLLLKIQIKASL
;
A
#
# COMPACT_ATOMS: atom_id res chain seq x y z
N MET A 1 11.22 19.62 9.52
CA MET A 1 12.60 19.68 8.99
C MET A 1 12.55 20.49 7.70
N SER A 2 13.26 21.61 7.63
CA SER A 2 13.39 22.42 6.40
C SER A 2 14.51 21.83 5.57
N SER A 3 14.23 21.43 4.34
CA SER A 3 15.17 20.81 3.41
C SER A 3 15.80 21.85 2.48
N GLU A 4 17.04 21.59 2.07
CA GLU A 4 17.63 22.24 0.89
C GLU A 4 16.85 21.79 -0.36
N ALA A 5 16.85 22.63 -1.41
CA ALA A 5 16.23 22.26 -2.67
C ALA A 5 17.17 21.32 -3.47
N GLU A 6 16.65 20.16 -3.85
CA GLU A 6 17.24 19.34 -4.92
C GLU A 6 16.76 19.84 -6.28
N TRP A 7 17.58 19.73 -7.32
CA TRP A 7 17.39 20.46 -8.56
C TRP A 7 17.31 19.59 -9.81
N GLU A 8 16.48 20.02 -10.77
CA GLU A 8 16.46 19.54 -12.15
C GLU A 8 16.52 20.74 -13.12
N THR A 9 16.98 20.49 -14.35
CA THR A 9 17.03 21.52 -15.41
C THR A 9 15.97 21.22 -16.46
N ARG A 10 15.17 22.22 -16.83
CA ARG A 10 14.10 22.10 -17.82
C ARG A 10 14.11 23.29 -18.77
N GLU A 11 13.84 23.06 -20.06
CA GLU A 11 13.67 24.14 -21.04
C GLU A 11 12.27 24.78 -20.96
N ALA A 12 11.28 24.00 -20.55
CA ALA A 12 9.90 24.46 -20.44
C ALA A 12 9.73 25.50 -19.32
N SER A 13 9.04 26.60 -19.64
CA SER A 13 8.64 27.60 -18.66
C SER A 13 7.59 27.04 -17.70
N PRO A 14 7.50 27.56 -16.46
CA PRO A 14 6.54 27.07 -15.49
C PRO A 14 5.11 27.42 -15.94
N THR A 15 4.19 26.52 -15.67
CA THR A 15 2.82 26.56 -16.16
C THR A 15 1.95 27.62 -15.47
N ASN A 16 2.24 27.98 -14.21
CA ASN A 16 1.34 28.83 -13.41
C ASN A 16 1.82 30.27 -13.21
N LEU A 17 3.10 30.48 -12.89
CA LEU A 17 3.60 31.82 -12.57
C LEU A 17 5.06 32.01 -13.00
N LEU A 18 5.31 33.16 -13.65
CA LEU A 18 6.63 33.76 -13.82
C LEU A 18 6.65 35.19 -13.26
N VAL A 19 7.69 35.51 -12.52
CA VAL A 19 7.90 36.80 -11.88
C VAL A 19 9.22 37.38 -12.33
N LYS A 20 9.16 38.56 -12.93
CA LYS A 20 10.34 39.32 -13.34
C LYS A 20 10.64 40.36 -12.28
N ILE A 21 11.77 40.21 -11.60
CA ILE A 21 12.26 41.17 -10.64
C ILE A 21 13.27 42.05 -11.36
N TYR A 22 12.96 43.34 -11.46
CA TYR A 22 13.86 44.36 -11.97
C TYR A 22 14.60 45.03 -10.82
N SER A 23 15.78 45.58 -11.12
CA SER A 23 16.62 46.22 -10.13
C SER A 23 16.96 45.29 -8.96
N PHE A 24 17.30 44.04 -9.28
CA PHE A 24 17.54 42.97 -8.30
C PHE A 24 18.60 43.36 -7.25
N SER A 25 19.61 44.12 -7.67
CA SER A 25 20.65 44.69 -6.80
C SER A 25 20.10 45.61 -5.69
N LEU A 26 18.96 46.28 -5.91
CA LEU A 26 18.36 47.19 -4.93
C LEU A 26 17.70 46.48 -3.76
N ILE A 27 17.41 45.19 -3.88
CA ILE A 27 16.83 44.38 -2.80
C ILE A 27 17.69 44.45 -1.54
N ASP A 28 19.01 44.34 -1.73
CA ASP A 28 19.98 44.37 -0.64
C ASP A 28 20.15 45.77 -0.08
N ASN A 29 20.30 46.74 -0.97
CA ASN A 29 20.53 48.14 -0.62
C ASN A 29 19.37 48.71 0.21
N ASN A 30 18.14 48.31 -0.13
CA ASN A 30 16.93 48.77 0.55
C ASN A 30 16.49 47.86 1.70
N ARG A 31 17.27 46.81 2.02
CA ARG A 31 16.95 45.83 3.08
C ARG A 31 15.55 45.25 2.94
N ILE A 32 15.18 44.86 1.72
CA ILE A 32 13.88 44.24 1.47
C ILE A 32 13.95 42.79 1.94
N ASP A 33 13.25 42.47 3.02
CA ASP A 33 13.32 41.13 3.62
C ASP A 33 12.29 40.14 3.03
N ARG A 34 11.24 40.66 2.38
CA ARG A 34 10.15 39.86 1.83
C ARG A 34 9.50 40.55 0.64
N LEU A 35 9.42 39.81 -0.47
CA LEU A 35 8.73 40.20 -1.69
C LEU A 35 7.54 39.25 -1.90
N GLU A 36 6.37 39.79 -2.18
CA GLU A 36 5.18 39.01 -2.47
C GLU A 36 4.63 39.36 -3.85
N THR A 37 4.21 38.36 -4.61
CA THR A 37 3.62 38.58 -5.92
C THR A 37 2.15 38.97 -5.81
N LYS A 38 1.59 39.42 -6.94
CA LYS A 38 0.14 39.37 -7.12
C LYS A 38 -0.36 37.92 -7.00
N GLU A 39 -1.62 37.79 -6.64
CA GLU A 39 -2.27 36.49 -6.55
C GLU A 39 -2.44 35.88 -7.95
N PHE A 40 -2.32 34.56 -8.03
CA PHE A 40 -2.55 33.78 -9.25
C PHE A 40 -3.36 32.53 -8.92
N LYS A 41 -4.11 32.04 -9.90
CA LYS A 41 -5.00 30.88 -9.75
C LYS A 41 -4.30 29.59 -10.15
N ALA A 42 -4.44 28.55 -9.33
CA ALA A 42 -4.10 27.17 -9.69
C ALA A 42 -5.09 26.21 -9.01
N GLY A 43 -5.66 25.28 -9.80
CA GLY A 43 -6.87 24.56 -9.40
C GLY A 43 -8.02 25.52 -9.08
N ASN A 44 -8.70 25.28 -7.96
CA ASN A 44 -9.77 26.14 -7.45
C ASN A 44 -9.31 27.15 -6.38
N TYR A 45 -8.01 27.37 -6.23
CA TYR A 45 -7.44 28.18 -5.15
C TYR A 45 -6.58 29.34 -5.67
N MET A 46 -6.47 30.38 -4.84
CA MET A 46 -5.59 31.54 -5.07
C MET A 46 -4.29 31.38 -4.31
N TRP A 47 -3.19 31.71 -4.96
CA TRP A 47 -1.84 31.53 -4.46
C TRP A 47 -1.02 32.80 -4.66
N LYS A 48 0.01 32.98 -3.85
CA LYS A 48 1.07 33.98 -4.07
C LYS A 48 2.43 33.33 -3.91
N LEU A 49 3.40 33.80 -4.70
CA LEU A 49 4.80 33.46 -4.51
C LEU A 49 5.40 34.51 -3.57
N VAL A 50 6.17 34.01 -2.61
CA VAL A 50 6.87 34.81 -1.60
C VAL A 50 8.35 34.54 -1.75
N ILE A 51 9.15 35.59 -1.87
CA ILE A 51 10.61 35.51 -2.00
C ILE A 51 11.22 36.30 -0.84
N CYS A 52 12.02 35.63 -0.02
CA CYS A 52 12.77 36.25 1.07
C CYS A 52 14.27 36.25 0.70
N PRO A 53 14.80 37.36 0.18
CA PRO A 53 16.11 37.39 -0.47
C PRO A 53 17.31 37.35 0.49
N ASN A 54 17.09 37.61 1.78
CA ASN A 54 18.17 37.71 2.78
C ASN A 54 18.22 36.57 3.80
N GLY A 55 17.26 35.64 3.78
CA GLY A 55 17.14 34.58 4.79
C GLY A 55 17.10 35.14 6.23
N HIS A 56 17.10 34.27 7.24
CA HIS A 56 17.29 34.70 8.64
C HIS A 56 18.02 33.62 9.43
N GLY A 57 18.85 34.02 10.40
CA GLY A 57 19.57 33.09 11.28
C GLY A 57 20.44 32.11 10.50
N ALA A 58 20.23 30.80 10.68
CA ALA A 58 21.00 29.75 10.01
C ALA A 58 20.82 29.69 8.47
N ASP A 59 19.85 30.44 7.93
CA ASP A 59 19.55 30.51 6.51
C ASP A 59 20.10 31.80 5.86
N GLN A 60 20.84 32.61 6.62
CA GLN A 60 21.46 33.84 6.12
C GLN A 60 22.41 33.54 4.95
N GLY A 61 22.31 34.33 3.88
CA GLY A 61 23.08 34.11 2.64
C GLY A 61 22.38 33.22 1.60
N TYR A 62 21.21 32.68 1.91
CA TYR A 62 20.31 32.04 0.96
C TYR A 62 19.12 32.93 0.64
N ILE A 63 18.61 32.80 -0.58
CA ILE A 63 17.27 33.25 -0.93
C ILE A 63 16.32 32.12 -0.56
N SER A 64 15.27 32.45 0.18
CA SER A 64 14.15 31.55 0.47
C SER A 64 12.99 31.83 -0.47
N VAL A 65 12.25 30.79 -0.85
CA VAL A 65 11.01 30.93 -1.64
C VAL A 65 9.90 30.10 -1.02
N TYR A 66 8.69 30.66 -1.02
CA TYR A 66 7.50 30.02 -0.48
C TYR A 66 6.30 30.23 -1.37
N LEU A 67 5.42 29.24 -1.36
CA LEU A 67 4.09 29.31 -1.91
C LEU A 67 3.12 29.49 -0.75
N ALA A 68 2.28 30.52 -0.82
CA ALA A 68 1.24 30.76 0.17
C ALA A 68 -0.14 30.73 -0.49
N ILE A 69 -1.07 30.02 0.13
CA ILE A 69 -2.48 30.08 -0.26
C ILE A 69 -3.10 31.37 0.30
N THR A 70 -3.91 32.03 -0.51
CA THR A 70 -4.55 33.30 -0.15
C THR A 70 -6.07 33.16 -0.17
N ASN A 71 -6.77 34.25 0.15
CA ASN A 71 -8.23 34.30 0.27
C ASN A 71 -8.81 33.18 1.17
N THR A 72 -8.09 32.87 2.25
CA THR A 72 -8.46 31.79 3.18
C THR A 72 -9.73 32.09 3.97
N SER A 73 -10.16 33.36 4.03
CA SER A 73 -11.43 33.79 4.62
C SER A 73 -12.66 33.30 3.85
N ALA A 74 -12.51 32.99 2.56
CA ALA A 74 -13.57 32.40 1.75
C ALA A 74 -13.66 30.87 1.89
N LEU A 75 -12.72 30.24 2.60
CA LEU A 75 -12.66 28.79 2.79
C LEU A 75 -13.35 28.38 4.10
N PRO A 76 -13.86 27.13 4.20
CA PRO A 76 -14.38 26.60 5.46
C PRO A 76 -13.35 26.66 6.59
N SER A 77 -13.75 26.79 7.85
CA SER A 77 -12.82 26.95 8.99
C SER A 77 -11.80 25.80 9.16
N ASN A 78 -12.12 24.61 8.64
CA ASN A 78 -11.27 23.41 8.66
C ASN A 78 -10.72 23.06 7.27
N TRP A 79 -10.53 24.05 6.40
CA TRP A 79 -10.03 23.82 5.05
C TRP A 79 -8.66 23.13 5.07
N GLU A 80 -8.49 22.16 4.17
CA GLU A 80 -7.22 21.52 3.88
C GLU A 80 -7.06 21.43 2.36
N VAL A 81 -5.91 21.86 1.86
CA VAL A 81 -5.57 21.78 0.43
C VAL A 81 -4.26 21.04 0.30
N ASN A 82 -4.29 19.89 -0.39
CA ASN A 82 -3.07 19.19 -0.77
C ASN A 82 -2.61 19.70 -2.13
N ALA A 83 -1.36 20.14 -2.22
CA ALA A 83 -0.78 20.59 -3.48
C ALA A 83 0.65 20.08 -3.62
N THR A 84 0.99 19.71 -4.85
CA THR A 84 2.35 19.47 -5.30
C THR A 84 2.83 20.71 -6.01
N PHE A 85 3.99 21.24 -5.62
CA PHE A 85 4.51 22.45 -6.23
C PHE A 85 6.03 22.40 -6.39
N SER A 86 6.51 23.15 -7.38
CA SER A 86 7.93 23.37 -7.66
C SER A 86 8.17 24.87 -7.87
N PHE A 87 9.39 25.31 -7.57
CA PHE A 87 9.85 26.67 -7.88
C PHE A 87 10.98 26.59 -8.88
N CYS A 88 11.14 27.62 -9.69
CA CYS A 88 12.26 27.70 -10.62
C CYS A 88 12.90 29.09 -10.64
N VAL A 89 14.15 29.11 -11.11
CA VAL A 89 14.85 30.33 -11.49
C VAL A 89 15.37 30.17 -12.92
N LEU A 90 15.22 31.20 -13.74
CA LEU A 90 15.73 31.20 -15.12
C LEU A 90 17.24 31.46 -15.13
N ASN A 91 17.98 30.61 -15.83
CA ASN A 91 19.33 30.89 -16.26
C ASN A 91 19.28 31.55 -17.65
N HIS A 92 19.66 32.81 -17.73
CA HIS A 92 19.64 33.58 -18.97
C HIS A 92 20.72 33.18 -19.97
N SER A 93 21.83 32.60 -19.51
CA SER A 93 22.95 32.20 -20.37
C SER A 93 22.62 30.94 -21.16
N THR A 94 21.96 29.98 -20.53
CA THR A 94 21.55 28.71 -21.14
C THR A 94 20.10 28.72 -21.61
N ASN A 95 19.34 29.76 -21.29
CA ASN A 95 17.91 29.89 -21.56
C ASN A 95 17.10 28.69 -21.04
N ASN A 96 17.48 28.16 -19.88
CA ASN A 96 16.79 27.05 -19.22
C ASN A 96 16.43 27.43 -17.78
N TYR A 97 15.50 26.69 -17.21
CA TYR A 97 15.02 26.87 -15.85
C TYR A 97 15.62 25.80 -14.96
N ARG A 98 16.10 26.22 -13.79
CA ARG A 98 16.49 25.32 -12.72
C ARG A 98 15.33 25.19 -11.75
N TYR A 99 14.69 24.02 -11.73
CA TYR A 99 13.53 23.71 -10.90
C TYR A 99 13.94 22.97 -9.63
N SER A 100 13.30 23.31 -8.51
CA SER A 100 13.28 22.41 -7.36
C SER A 100 12.48 21.16 -7.70
N LEU A 101 12.88 20.01 -7.16
CA LEU A 101 12.04 18.82 -7.19
C LEU A 101 10.65 19.14 -6.60
N GLY A 102 9.60 18.67 -7.27
CA GLY A 102 8.22 18.91 -6.84
C GLY A 102 7.96 18.32 -5.44
N ILE A 103 7.47 19.14 -4.52
CA ILE A 103 7.13 18.70 -3.15
C ILE A 103 5.63 18.72 -2.93
N ALA A 104 5.10 17.65 -2.35
CA ALA A 104 3.72 17.58 -1.90
C ALA A 104 3.60 18.08 -0.46
N ARG A 105 2.69 19.02 -0.23
CA ARG A 105 2.37 19.52 1.11
C ARG A 105 0.87 19.73 1.29
N ARG A 106 0.46 19.66 2.56
CA ARG A 106 -0.87 19.97 3.02
C ARG A 106 -0.90 21.39 3.59
N PHE A 107 -1.64 22.26 2.94
CA PHE A 107 -1.95 23.62 3.39
C PHE A 107 -3.21 23.59 4.25
N HIS A 108 -3.19 24.33 5.35
CA HIS A 108 -4.35 24.48 6.25
C HIS A 108 -4.22 25.78 7.04
N ALA A 109 -5.25 26.14 7.83
CA ALA A 109 -5.30 27.43 8.54
C ALA A 109 -4.07 27.74 9.43
N LEU A 110 -3.49 26.72 10.07
CA LEU A 110 -2.29 26.88 10.90
C LEU A 110 -0.98 26.87 10.11
N ASN A 111 -1.01 26.40 8.86
CA ASN A 111 0.17 26.36 8.00
C ASN A 111 -0.22 26.63 6.53
N PRO A 112 -0.49 27.90 6.19
CA PRO A 112 -0.92 28.30 4.85
C PRO A 112 0.25 28.55 3.88
N GLU A 113 1.50 28.39 4.32
CA GLU A 113 2.70 28.73 3.55
C GLU A 113 3.72 27.58 3.63
N TRP A 114 4.21 27.13 2.46
CA TRP A 114 5.23 26.09 2.36
C TRP A 114 6.30 26.47 1.34
N GLY A 115 7.55 26.08 1.59
CA GLY A 115 8.64 26.46 0.71
C GLY A 115 10.01 25.93 1.14
N PHE A 116 11.05 26.52 0.56
CA PHE A 116 12.44 26.21 0.83
C PHE A 116 13.14 27.41 1.47
N LYS A 117 13.62 27.23 2.71
CA LYS A 117 14.41 28.27 3.39
C LYS A 117 15.76 28.50 2.71
N LYS A 118 16.38 27.40 2.27
CA LYS A 118 17.62 27.40 1.50
C LYS A 118 17.33 26.98 0.06
N PHE A 119 16.62 27.84 -0.68
CA PHE A 119 16.35 27.59 -2.09
C PHE A 119 17.64 27.71 -2.87
N ILE A 120 18.18 28.93 -3.06
CA ILE A 120 19.43 29.15 -3.78
C ILE A 120 20.38 30.05 -2.99
N HIS A 121 21.67 29.70 -2.99
CA HIS A 121 22.67 30.52 -2.34
C HIS A 121 22.80 31.86 -3.08
N LYS A 122 22.80 32.97 -2.34
CA LYS A 122 22.82 34.31 -2.92
C LYS A 122 24.05 34.54 -3.79
N ARG A 123 25.23 34.13 -3.31
CA ARG A 123 26.46 34.15 -4.11
C ARG A 123 26.33 33.46 -5.47
N VAL A 124 25.56 32.36 -5.57
CA VAL A 124 25.35 31.65 -6.84
C VAL A 124 24.46 32.47 -7.77
N ILE A 125 23.38 33.06 -7.26
CA ILE A 125 22.47 33.85 -8.11
C ILE A 125 23.11 35.17 -8.57
N THR A 126 23.92 35.81 -7.71
CA THR A 126 24.53 37.13 -7.99
C THR A 126 25.81 37.05 -8.80
N ASP A 127 26.47 35.89 -8.87
CA ASP A 127 27.66 35.70 -9.69
C ASP A 127 27.28 35.76 -11.18
N PRO A 128 27.78 36.75 -11.94
CA PRO A 128 27.45 36.91 -13.35
C PRO A 128 27.78 35.69 -14.21
N SER A 129 28.77 34.87 -13.83
CA SER A 129 29.15 33.65 -14.57
C SER A 129 28.07 32.57 -14.54
N ASN A 130 27.18 32.60 -13.53
CA ASN A 130 26.09 31.63 -13.39
C ASN A 130 24.84 31.99 -14.19
N GLY A 131 24.72 33.22 -14.71
CA GLY A 131 23.67 33.61 -15.66
C GLY A 131 22.27 33.86 -15.11
N TYR A 132 22.05 33.85 -13.79
CA TYR A 132 20.71 34.03 -13.21
C TYR A 132 20.24 35.49 -13.13
N VAL A 133 21.16 36.45 -13.23
CA VAL A 133 20.86 37.89 -13.26
C VAL A 133 21.41 38.46 -14.56
N LEU A 134 20.54 39.00 -15.40
CA LEU A 134 20.92 39.64 -16.66
C LEU A 134 20.35 41.06 -16.71
N ARG A 135 21.24 42.07 -16.83
CA ARG A 135 20.86 43.51 -16.81
C ARG A 135 20.03 43.87 -15.58
N ASP A 136 20.51 43.42 -14.42
CA ASP A 136 19.87 43.63 -13.10
C ASP A 136 18.41 43.12 -13.02
N LYS A 137 18.10 42.10 -13.82
CA LYS A 137 16.81 41.41 -13.83
C LYS A 137 17.02 39.94 -13.48
N CYS A 138 16.21 39.45 -12.56
CA CYS A 138 16.14 38.04 -12.18
C CYS A 138 14.71 37.52 -12.39
N ILE A 139 14.55 36.27 -12.80
CA ILE A 139 13.24 35.68 -13.07
C ILE A 139 13.05 34.42 -12.23
N PHE A 140 12.04 34.46 -11.36
CA PHE A 140 11.56 33.33 -10.58
C PHE A 140 10.25 32.80 -11.14
N GLY A 141 9.89 31.57 -10.81
CA GLY A 141 8.60 31.00 -11.16
C GLY A 141 8.13 29.92 -10.20
N ALA A 142 6.87 29.54 -10.35
CA ALA A 142 6.22 28.48 -9.57
C ALA A 142 5.28 27.66 -10.45
N GLU A 143 5.28 26.34 -10.24
CA GLU A 143 4.24 25.43 -10.73
C GLU A 143 3.49 24.85 -9.54
N VAL A 144 2.16 24.80 -9.65
CA VAL A 144 1.28 24.36 -8.58
C VAL A 144 0.24 23.42 -9.18
N PHE A 145 0.24 22.19 -8.68
CA PHE A 145 -0.74 21.17 -8.99
C PHE A 145 -1.54 20.86 -7.74
N VAL A 146 -2.84 21.15 -7.75
CA VAL A 146 -3.73 20.87 -6.63
C VAL A 146 -4.20 19.43 -6.71
N ASN A 147 -3.95 18.65 -5.67
CA ASN A 147 -4.32 17.25 -5.59
C ASN A 147 -5.80 17.17 -5.17
N GLU A 148 -6.70 17.24 -6.14
CA GLU A 148 -8.17 17.21 -5.91
C GLU A 148 -8.72 15.78 -5.72
N ASP A 149 -7.92 14.77 -6.05
CA ASP A 149 -8.34 13.37 -5.99
C ASP A 149 -8.47 12.89 -4.55
N LYS A 150 -9.72 12.65 -4.14
CA LYS A 150 -10.00 11.87 -2.93
C LYS A 150 -9.57 10.44 -3.21
N ALA A 151 -8.68 9.91 -2.37
CA ALA A 151 -8.36 8.49 -2.41
C ALA A 151 -9.66 7.67 -2.40
N VAL A 152 -9.74 6.64 -3.24
CA VAL A 152 -10.83 5.66 -3.15
C VAL A 152 -10.60 4.90 -1.84
N ILE A 153 -11.39 5.21 -0.82
CA ILE A 153 -11.33 4.55 0.48
C ILE A 153 -12.20 3.30 0.38
N GLU A 154 -11.56 2.16 0.22
CA GLU A 154 -12.20 0.85 0.30
C GLU A 154 -12.19 0.35 1.75
N CYS A 155 -13.37 0.15 2.32
CA CYS A 155 -13.53 -0.30 3.70
C CYS A 155 -13.90 -1.80 3.74
N MET A 156 -12.93 -2.66 4.02
CA MET A 156 -13.19 -4.07 4.30
C MET A 156 -13.62 -4.25 5.77
N SER A 157 -14.83 -4.76 5.98
CA SER A 157 -15.30 -5.13 7.32
C SER A 157 -15.12 -6.63 7.58
N LEU A 158 -14.31 -6.98 8.59
CA LEU A 158 -14.25 -8.33 9.10
C LEU A 158 -15.35 -8.53 10.15
N LYS A 159 -16.28 -9.47 9.90
CA LYS A 159 -17.23 -9.91 10.94
C LYS A 159 -16.52 -10.86 11.91
N ARG A 160 -16.66 -10.59 13.22
CA ARG A 160 -16.24 -11.54 14.27
C ARG A 160 -17.02 -12.85 14.10
N PHE A 161 -16.31 -13.95 14.28
CA PHE A 161 -16.86 -15.30 14.17
C PHE A 161 -17.83 -15.59 15.32
N ASP A 162 -18.83 -16.42 15.05
CA ASP A 162 -19.50 -17.18 16.11
C ASP A 162 -18.46 -18.07 16.80
N LYS A 163 -18.46 -18.07 18.13
CA LYS A 163 -17.38 -18.59 18.99
C LYS A 163 -17.08 -20.09 18.84
N ASN A 164 -17.82 -20.83 18.03
CA ASN A 164 -17.55 -22.26 17.79
C ASN A 164 -17.22 -22.53 16.32
N PRO A 165 -15.96 -22.86 15.99
CA PRO A 165 -15.66 -23.44 14.68
C PRO A 165 -16.47 -24.72 14.52
N TYR A 166 -17.06 -24.94 13.34
CA TYR A 166 -17.75 -26.19 13.05
C TYR A 166 -16.72 -27.33 13.11
N LYS A 167 -16.88 -28.23 14.08
CA LYS A 167 -16.00 -29.39 14.29
C LYS A 167 -16.69 -30.62 13.74
N HIS A 168 -16.08 -31.28 12.77
CA HIS A 168 -16.51 -32.58 12.27
C HIS A 168 -15.45 -33.62 12.66
N GLU A 169 -15.84 -34.57 13.50
CA GLU A 169 -14.96 -35.64 13.97
C GLU A 169 -15.26 -36.91 13.16
N ILE A 170 -14.23 -37.47 12.54
CA ILE A 170 -14.33 -38.68 11.72
C ILE A 170 -13.43 -39.75 12.33
N LYS A 171 -14.01 -40.91 12.64
CA LYS A 171 -13.26 -42.10 13.06
C LYS A 171 -13.09 -43.04 11.88
N ILE A 172 -11.84 -43.31 11.50
CA ILE A 172 -11.48 -44.32 10.51
C ILE A 172 -11.05 -45.58 11.24
N SER A 173 -11.91 -46.59 11.25
CA SER A 173 -11.61 -47.91 11.83
C SER A 173 -10.67 -48.72 10.92
N ASN A 174 -9.88 -49.60 11.54
CA ASN A 174 -8.93 -50.51 10.89
C ASN A 174 -7.96 -49.83 9.92
N PHE A 175 -7.52 -48.61 10.28
CA PHE A 175 -6.69 -47.77 9.42
C PHE A 175 -5.43 -48.46 8.91
N SER A 176 -4.76 -49.24 9.78
CA SER A 176 -3.55 -50.02 9.46
C SER A 176 -3.76 -51.07 8.36
N THR A 177 -5.00 -51.50 8.12
CA THR A 177 -5.35 -52.49 7.09
C THR A 177 -5.83 -51.86 5.78
N LEU A 178 -6.04 -50.53 5.74
CA LEU A 178 -6.51 -49.85 4.55
C LEU A 178 -5.39 -49.74 3.51
N LYS A 179 -5.58 -50.43 2.37
CA LYS A 179 -4.67 -50.34 1.21
C LYS A 179 -5.13 -49.31 0.19
N GLU A 180 -6.44 -49.14 0.07
CA GLU A 180 -7.10 -48.29 -0.92
C GLU A 180 -7.63 -46.99 -0.31
N LYS A 181 -8.13 -46.11 -1.18
CA LYS A 181 -8.73 -44.83 -0.82
C LYS A 181 -9.95 -45.04 0.09
N TRP A 182 -9.94 -44.39 1.25
CA TRP A 182 -11.11 -44.25 2.12
C TRP A 182 -11.82 -42.92 1.85
N CYS A 183 -13.15 -42.91 1.89
CA CYS A 183 -13.92 -41.68 1.75
C CYS A 183 -14.92 -41.50 2.89
N SER A 184 -15.04 -40.28 3.40
CA SER A 184 -16.11 -39.92 4.33
C SER A 184 -17.46 -39.86 3.64
N GLY A 185 -18.51 -39.87 4.47
CA GLY A 185 -19.82 -39.36 4.08
C GLY A 185 -19.75 -37.88 3.68
N VAL A 186 -20.75 -37.43 2.94
CA VAL A 186 -20.85 -36.03 2.50
C VAL A 186 -21.37 -35.18 3.65
N PHE A 187 -20.70 -34.06 3.93
CA PHE A 187 -21.13 -33.09 4.95
C PHE A 187 -21.22 -31.69 4.35
N THR A 188 -22.05 -30.83 4.95
CA THR A 188 -22.30 -29.47 4.44
C THR A 188 -21.66 -28.44 5.34
N VAL A 189 -20.77 -27.60 4.79
CA VAL A 189 -20.11 -26.50 5.52
C VAL A 189 -20.07 -25.28 4.62
N GLY A 190 -20.47 -24.13 5.17
CA GLY A 190 -20.47 -22.85 4.43
C GLY A 190 -21.44 -22.82 3.26
N GLY A 191 -22.47 -23.68 3.26
CA GLY A 191 -23.42 -23.83 2.15
C GLY A 191 -22.97 -24.78 1.04
N TYR A 192 -21.79 -25.39 1.17
CA TYR A 192 -21.23 -26.31 0.17
C TYR A 192 -21.15 -27.73 0.70
N LYS A 193 -21.32 -28.71 -0.20
CA LYS A 193 -21.21 -30.14 0.11
C LYS A 193 -19.78 -30.60 -0.10
N TRP A 194 -19.21 -31.25 0.91
CA TRP A 194 -17.83 -31.70 0.93
C TRP A 194 -17.74 -33.17 1.30
N ARG A 195 -16.67 -33.84 0.88
CA ARG A 195 -16.24 -35.13 1.40
C ARG A 195 -14.74 -35.13 1.63
N ILE A 196 -14.29 -35.94 2.57
CA ILE A 196 -12.87 -36.17 2.81
C ILE A 196 -12.47 -37.47 2.14
N GLU A 197 -11.31 -37.48 1.48
CA GLU A 197 -10.71 -38.67 0.89
C GLU A 197 -9.34 -38.88 1.49
N VAL A 198 -9.08 -40.08 1.96
CA VAL A 198 -7.83 -40.46 2.63
C VAL A 198 -7.20 -41.57 1.82
N TYR A 199 -5.93 -41.37 1.47
CA TYR A 199 -5.10 -42.33 0.75
C TYR A 199 -3.99 -42.78 1.71
N PRO A 200 -4.16 -43.94 2.39
CA PRO A 200 -3.24 -44.43 3.43
C PRO A 200 -1.81 -44.64 2.94
N ASN A 201 -1.65 -44.85 1.63
CA ASN A 201 -0.38 -45.04 0.95
C ASN A 201 -0.06 -43.89 0.00
N GLY A 202 -0.66 -42.70 0.18
CA GLY A 202 -0.40 -41.56 -0.67
C GLY A 202 -1.13 -41.64 -2.00
N CYS A 203 -1.05 -40.57 -2.78
CA CYS A 203 -1.75 -40.42 -4.05
C CYS A 203 -0.81 -39.75 -5.06
N GLU A 204 -0.89 -40.13 -6.33
CA GLU A 204 -0.04 -39.59 -7.40
C GLU A 204 1.46 -39.75 -7.08
N GLU A 205 2.25 -38.68 -7.19
CA GLU A 205 3.72 -38.65 -6.98
C GLU A 205 4.15 -39.05 -5.55
N GLU A 206 3.20 -39.07 -4.63
CA GLU A 206 3.38 -39.35 -3.21
C GLU A 206 3.01 -40.80 -2.83
N THR A 207 2.66 -41.63 -3.82
CA THR A 207 2.31 -43.04 -3.60
C THR A 207 3.48 -43.82 -2.97
N GLY A 208 3.19 -44.53 -1.88
CA GLY A 208 4.14 -45.28 -1.06
C GLY A 208 4.96 -44.44 -0.07
N ARG A 209 4.89 -43.11 -0.13
CA ARG A 209 5.81 -42.21 0.60
C ARG A 209 5.12 -41.41 1.72
N SER A 210 3.82 -41.19 1.64
CA SER A 210 3.10 -40.35 2.59
C SER A 210 1.62 -40.71 2.72
N LEU A 211 0.93 -40.06 3.66
CA LEU A 211 -0.53 -40.13 3.81
C LEU A 211 -1.10 -38.94 3.06
N SER A 212 -1.95 -39.15 2.06
CA SER A 212 -2.61 -38.03 1.38
C SER A 212 -4.06 -37.89 1.83
N ILE A 213 -4.45 -36.70 2.26
CA ILE A 213 -5.81 -36.35 2.66
C ILE A 213 -6.30 -35.23 1.75
N PHE A 214 -7.47 -35.43 1.16
CA PHE A 214 -8.11 -34.48 0.27
C PHE A 214 -9.46 -34.06 0.84
N LEU A 215 -9.79 -32.79 0.73
CA LEU A 215 -11.13 -32.27 0.88
C LEU A 215 -11.70 -32.01 -0.50
N ARG A 216 -12.71 -32.77 -0.91
CA ARG A 216 -13.32 -32.70 -2.24
C ARG A 216 -14.72 -32.11 -2.17
N HIS A 217 -15.00 -31.16 -3.05
CA HIS A 217 -16.36 -30.63 -3.22
C HIS A 217 -17.25 -31.66 -3.94
N VAL A 218 -18.50 -31.79 -3.52
CA VAL A 218 -19.46 -32.76 -4.07
C VAL A 218 -20.58 -31.98 -4.78
N GLY A 219 -20.35 -31.64 -6.05
CA GLY A 219 -21.29 -30.90 -6.92
C GLY A 219 -20.69 -30.68 -8.32
N SER A 220 -21.55 -30.57 -9.35
CA SER A 220 -21.17 -30.50 -10.78
C SER A 220 -20.35 -29.27 -11.15
N ASN A 221 -19.50 -29.45 -12.17
CA ASN A 221 -18.43 -28.61 -12.72
C ASN A 221 -18.69 -27.12 -13.05
N ASN A 222 -19.80 -26.51 -12.61
CA ASN A 222 -20.09 -25.10 -12.84
C ASN A 222 -19.99 -24.28 -11.56
N LEU A 223 -18.78 -24.20 -11.02
CA LEU A 223 -18.45 -23.19 -10.02
C LEU A 223 -17.35 -22.29 -10.60
N THR A 224 -17.74 -21.11 -11.06
CA THR A 224 -16.87 -19.94 -11.14
C THR A 224 -16.52 -19.52 -9.71
N PHE A 225 -15.67 -20.32 -9.06
CA PHE A 225 -15.17 -20.02 -7.72
C PHE A 225 -13.98 -19.07 -7.86
N THR A 226 -14.25 -17.77 -7.92
CA THR A 226 -13.22 -16.72 -7.79
C THR A 226 -12.69 -16.60 -6.35
N ARG A 227 -12.64 -17.70 -5.57
CA ARG A 227 -12.48 -17.63 -4.11
C ARG A 227 -11.32 -18.50 -3.62
N ARG A 228 -10.42 -17.88 -2.86
CA ARG A 228 -9.33 -18.54 -2.13
C ARG A 228 -9.87 -19.33 -0.94
N VAL A 229 -9.38 -20.54 -0.77
CA VAL A 229 -9.56 -21.37 0.43
C VAL A 229 -8.16 -21.59 1.01
N ILE A 230 -7.99 -21.37 2.31
CA ILE A 230 -6.70 -21.44 2.98
C ILE A 230 -6.78 -22.58 4.01
N ALA A 231 -6.09 -23.70 3.79
CA ALA A 231 -6.05 -24.80 4.76
C ALA A 231 -4.84 -24.67 5.70
N SER A 232 -5.00 -24.96 6.99
CA SER A 232 -3.88 -24.99 7.95
C SER A 232 -4.02 -26.14 8.96
N ILE A 233 -3.01 -27.03 9.01
CA ILE A 233 -2.97 -28.17 9.93
C ILE A 233 -2.30 -27.76 11.24
N PHE A 234 -2.81 -28.27 12.37
CA PHE A 234 -2.17 -28.11 13.68
C PHE A 234 -2.10 -29.49 14.37
N GLN A 235 -0.88 -29.92 14.73
CA GLN A 235 -0.67 -31.14 15.51
C GLN A 235 -0.76 -30.84 17.02
N GLY A 236 -1.33 -31.78 17.78
CA GLY A 236 -1.67 -31.61 19.20
C GLY A 236 -0.49 -31.46 20.16
N HIS A 237 0.75 -31.66 19.71
CA HIS A 237 1.96 -31.35 20.48
C HIS A 237 3.08 -30.98 19.51
N GLY A 238 3.46 -29.70 19.47
CA GLY A 238 4.52 -29.18 18.59
C GLY A 238 3.99 -28.66 17.25
N VAL A 239 4.18 -27.35 17.03
CA VAL A 239 3.72 -26.63 15.84
C VAL A 239 4.62 -26.98 14.65
N SER A 240 4.18 -27.88 13.76
CA SER A 240 4.65 -27.91 12.37
C SER A 240 3.61 -27.24 11.48
N ASN A 241 3.88 -25.99 11.08
CA ASN A 241 3.03 -25.21 10.20
C ASN A 241 3.27 -25.62 8.73
N ASN A 242 2.67 -26.72 8.29
CA ASN A 242 2.58 -26.98 6.85
C ASN A 242 1.43 -26.15 6.27
N ARG A 243 1.77 -24.98 5.70
CA ARG A 243 0.85 -24.15 4.92
C ARG A 243 0.85 -24.64 3.47
N ALA A 244 -0.29 -25.15 3.01
CA ALA A 244 -0.53 -25.36 1.59
C ALA A 244 -1.47 -24.25 1.08
N THR A 245 -0.97 -23.41 0.18
CA THR A 245 -1.76 -22.40 -0.54
C THR A 245 -1.85 -22.83 -2.00
N SER A 246 -3.06 -23.10 -2.49
CA SER A 246 -3.30 -23.32 -3.93
C SER A 246 -4.04 -22.12 -4.51
N GLU A 247 -3.50 -21.53 -5.57
CA GLU A 247 -4.11 -20.44 -6.35
C GLU A 247 -4.85 -20.91 -7.60
N ARG A 248 -4.94 -22.21 -7.87
CA ARG A 248 -5.68 -22.73 -9.03
C ARG A 248 -7.05 -23.24 -8.63
N VAL A 249 -8.06 -22.83 -9.42
CA VAL A 249 -9.45 -23.30 -9.39
C VAL A 249 -9.45 -24.80 -9.65
N MET A 250 -9.39 -25.59 -8.58
CA MET A 250 -9.49 -27.04 -8.61
C MET A 250 -10.63 -27.48 -7.70
N PRO A 251 -11.46 -28.46 -8.09
CA PRO A 251 -12.62 -28.92 -7.30
C PRO A 251 -12.24 -29.72 -6.04
N TYR A 252 -10.95 -29.73 -5.68
CA TYR A 252 -10.39 -30.45 -4.55
C TYR A 252 -9.23 -29.66 -3.92
N TYR A 253 -9.11 -29.77 -2.59
CA TYR A 253 -7.96 -29.30 -1.82
C TYR A 253 -7.19 -30.53 -1.32
N ALA A 254 -5.90 -30.59 -1.63
CA ALA A 254 -5.03 -31.72 -1.33
C ALA A 254 -4.01 -31.37 -0.24
N ILE A 255 -3.79 -32.26 0.71
CA ILE A 255 -2.69 -32.15 1.67
C ILE A 255 -2.03 -33.54 1.81
N SER A 256 -0.71 -33.59 1.63
CA SER A 256 0.11 -34.78 1.91
C SER A 256 0.86 -34.60 3.24
N ILE A 257 0.81 -35.63 4.09
CA ILE A 257 1.45 -35.68 5.40
C ILE A 257 2.57 -36.72 5.34
N LYS A 258 3.81 -36.23 5.33
CA LYS A 258 5.03 -37.05 5.16
C LYS A 258 5.57 -37.60 6.49
N ASP A 259 5.47 -36.85 7.58
CA ASP A 259 6.36 -37.05 8.73
C ASP A 259 6.01 -38.19 9.70
N LYS A 260 4.86 -38.86 9.61
CA LYS A 260 4.47 -39.92 10.57
C LYS A 260 3.66 -41.11 10.01
N LEU A 261 3.88 -41.47 8.73
CA LEU A 261 3.19 -42.63 8.14
C LEU A 261 3.54 -43.95 8.86
N HIS A 262 4.78 -44.08 9.31
CA HIS A 262 5.31 -45.29 9.94
C HIS A 262 4.63 -45.57 11.29
N ASP A 263 4.42 -44.53 12.12
CA ASP A 263 3.83 -44.67 13.45
C ASP A 263 2.34 -45.03 13.39
N LEU A 264 1.60 -44.43 12.43
CA LEU A 264 0.17 -44.69 12.23
C LEU A 264 -0.13 -46.10 11.72
N LYS A 265 0.82 -46.72 10.99
CA LYS A 265 0.66 -48.07 10.42
C LYS A 265 0.98 -49.19 11.40
N HIS A 266 1.92 -48.98 12.31
CA HIS A 266 2.41 -50.05 13.20
C HIS A 266 1.64 -50.19 14.52
N HIS A 267 0.92 -49.16 15.00
CA HIS A 267 0.45 -49.13 16.38
C HIS A 267 -1.06 -48.92 16.58
N GLN A 268 -1.90 -48.86 15.52
CA GLN A 268 -3.27 -48.33 15.68
C GLN A 268 -4.39 -49.13 15.02
N HIS A 269 -5.46 -49.33 15.80
CA HIS A 269 -6.72 -49.94 15.36
C HIS A 269 -7.67 -48.93 14.71
N PHE A 270 -7.55 -47.64 14.99
CA PHE A 270 -8.35 -46.60 14.35
C PHE A 270 -7.61 -45.25 14.39
N VAL A 271 -7.94 -44.37 13.45
CA VAL A 271 -7.44 -42.98 13.39
C VAL A 271 -8.63 -42.03 13.50
N VAL A 272 -8.53 -41.02 14.38
CA VAL A 272 -9.53 -39.95 14.48
C VAL A 272 -9.03 -38.70 13.77
N LEU A 273 -9.80 -38.24 12.80
CA LEU A 273 -9.61 -36.99 12.08
C LEU A 273 -10.58 -35.94 12.64
N ASP A 274 -10.03 -35.01 13.41
CA ASP A 274 -10.72 -33.81 13.87
C ASP A 274 -10.60 -32.72 12.80
N VAL A 275 -11.68 -32.45 12.07
CA VAL A 275 -11.70 -31.45 11.00
C VAL A 275 -12.53 -30.24 11.41
N GLY A 276 -11.83 -29.16 11.76
CA GLY A 276 -12.42 -27.85 12.05
C GLY A 276 -12.55 -27.00 10.80
N PHE A 277 -13.69 -26.34 10.63
CA PHE A 277 -13.92 -25.40 9.56
C PHE A 277 -14.16 -24.00 10.11
N LYS A 278 -13.47 -23.01 9.55
CA LYS A 278 -13.76 -21.59 9.76
C LYS A 278 -14.13 -20.98 8.43
N VAL A 279 -15.28 -20.31 8.32
CA VAL A 279 -15.64 -19.63 7.08
C VAL A 279 -15.59 -18.13 7.28
N PRO A 280 -14.44 -17.45 7.04
CA PRO A 280 -14.43 -15.99 7.01
C PRO A 280 -15.39 -15.50 5.93
N LYS A 281 -16.38 -14.70 6.32
CA LYS A 281 -17.18 -13.90 5.39
C LYS A 281 -16.50 -12.53 5.29
N ILE A 282 -15.72 -12.32 4.24
CA ILE A 282 -15.18 -11.01 3.88
C ILE A 282 -16.19 -10.37 2.93
N TRP A 283 -16.53 -9.12 3.17
CA TRP A 283 -17.47 -8.37 2.34
C TRP A 283 -16.67 -7.31 1.59
N ASP A 284 -16.72 -7.37 0.26
CA ASP A 284 -15.89 -6.55 -0.64
C ASP A 284 -16.75 -5.55 -1.44
N GLY A 285 -17.76 -4.95 -0.78
CA GLY A 285 -18.69 -4.00 -1.41
C GLY A 285 -19.75 -4.63 -2.32
N ASP A 286 -19.35 -5.52 -3.23
CA ASP A 286 -20.23 -6.11 -4.26
C ASP A 286 -20.46 -7.61 -4.08
N HIS A 287 -19.52 -8.31 -3.43
CA HIS A 287 -19.54 -9.76 -3.27
C HIS A 287 -19.14 -10.22 -1.87
N LEU A 288 -19.78 -11.30 -1.41
CA LEU A 288 -19.50 -11.94 -0.14
C LEU A 288 -18.40 -12.99 -0.35
N LEU A 289 -17.13 -12.64 -0.18
CA LEU A 289 -15.98 -13.54 -0.26
C LEU A 289 -15.95 -14.48 0.95
N SER A 290 -16.22 -15.76 0.73
CA SER A 290 -16.11 -16.78 1.76
C SER A 290 -14.80 -17.54 1.64
N PHE A 291 -13.93 -17.45 2.64
CA PHE A 291 -12.76 -18.32 2.76
C PHE A 291 -13.17 -19.58 3.53
N LEU A 292 -12.49 -20.70 3.34
CA LEU A 292 -12.66 -21.89 4.18
C LEU A 292 -11.30 -22.15 4.84
N LEU A 293 -11.23 -22.10 6.17
CA LEU A 293 -10.09 -22.48 6.97
C LEU A 293 -10.31 -23.90 7.43
N LEU A 294 -9.51 -24.83 6.91
CA LEU A 294 -9.53 -26.23 7.30
C LEU A 294 -8.47 -26.49 8.35
N LYS A 295 -8.89 -26.92 9.55
CA LYS A 295 -8.02 -27.39 10.62
C LYS A 295 -8.15 -28.90 10.72
N ILE A 296 -7.14 -29.67 10.33
CA ILE A 296 -7.11 -31.12 10.53
C ILE A 296 -6.23 -31.42 11.74
N GLN A 297 -6.75 -32.15 12.71
CA GLN A 297 -6.00 -32.71 13.82
C GLN A 297 -6.15 -34.23 13.77
N ILE A 298 -5.02 -34.93 13.63
CA ILE A 298 -4.99 -36.39 13.67
C ILE A 298 -4.75 -36.80 15.11
N LYS A 299 -5.70 -37.52 15.68
CA LYS A 299 -5.55 -38.19 16.98
C LYS A 299 -5.47 -39.67 16.77
N ALA A 300 -4.52 -40.22 17.49
CA ALA A 300 -3.99 -41.54 17.39
C ALA A 300 -4.12 -42.06 18.82
N SER A 301 -5.12 -42.89 19.12
CA SER A 301 -5.21 -43.43 20.48
C SER A 301 -4.23 -44.59 20.59
N LEU A 302 -3.49 -44.58 21.70
CA LEU A 302 -2.86 -45.78 22.24
C LEU A 302 -3.96 -46.75 22.71
#